data_AF-A0A528TGD6-F1
#
_entry.id   AF-A0A528TGD6-F1
#
_cell.length_a   1.000
_cell.length_b   1.000
_cell.length_c   1.000
_cell.angle_alpha   90.00
_cell.angle_beta   90.00
_cell.angle_gamma   90.00
#
_symmetry.space_group_name_H-M   'P 1'
#
loop_
_entity.id
_entity.type
_entity.pdbx_description
1 polymer ?
#
loop_
_entity_poly.entity_id
_entity_poly.type
_entity_poly.pdbx_seq_one_letter_code
_entity_poly.pdbx_strand_id
1 'polypeptide(L)'
;NLENEHERSVLIRRVSGLMPTGEDFRRMAAPIMRGTIIGSALGILPGGGAILAAFASYTVEKRVSKKPGEFGKGAIEGVAGPESANNAGAQTSFIPML
;
A
#
# COMPACT_ATOMS: atom_id res chain seq x y z
N ASN A 1 -37.51 31.75 4.32
CA ASN A 1 -36.04 31.72 4.46
C ASN A 1 -35.58 30.28 4.29
N LEU A 2 -35.39 29.86 3.02
CA LEU A 2 -34.46 28.83 2.52
C LEU A 2 -34.57 27.46 3.22
N GLU A 3 -35.30 26.42 2.75
CA GLU A 3 -35.34 25.84 1.40
C GLU A 3 -33.97 25.71 0.73
N ASN A 4 -33.14 24.81 1.28
CA ASN A 4 -32.29 23.88 0.55
C ASN A 4 -31.48 23.05 1.56
N GLU A 5 -32.13 22.04 2.15
CA GLU A 5 -31.37 20.84 2.50
C GLU A 5 -30.88 20.26 1.17
N HIS A 6 -29.66 20.63 0.79
CA HIS A 6 -28.93 19.92 -0.24
C HIS A 6 -28.93 18.44 0.15
N GLU A 7 -29.84 17.68 -0.43
CA GLU A 7 -29.71 16.25 -0.62
C GLU A 7 -28.33 16.03 -1.21
N ARG A 8 -27.37 15.79 -0.32
CA ARG A 8 -26.08 15.19 -0.65
C ARG A 8 -26.40 13.73 -0.97
N SER A 9 -27.15 13.50 -2.05
CA SER A 9 -27.02 12.27 -2.80
C SER A 9 -25.60 12.32 -3.34
N VAL A 10 -24.68 11.82 -2.52
CA VAL A 10 -23.40 11.36 -3.01
C VAL A 10 -23.81 10.35 -4.06
N LEU A 11 -23.81 10.76 -5.33
CA LEU A 11 -24.03 9.88 -6.46
C LEU A 11 -23.01 8.76 -6.28
N ILE A 12 -23.43 7.65 -5.66
CA ILE A 12 -22.62 6.46 -5.51
C ILE A 12 -22.51 5.92 -6.91
N ARG A 13 -21.56 6.46 -7.66
CA ARG A 13 -21.18 5.94 -8.95
C ARG A 13 -20.74 4.51 -8.66
N ARG A 14 -21.49 3.55 -9.19
CA ARG A 14 -21.21 2.13 -9.03
C ARG A 14 -19.77 1.90 -9.49
N VAL A 15 -18.87 1.61 -8.56
CA VAL A 15 -17.47 1.30 -8.89
C VAL A 15 -17.46 -0.12 -9.44
N SER A 16 -17.25 -0.24 -10.75
CA SER A 16 -17.08 -1.51 -11.44
C SER A 16 -15.57 -1.81 -11.60
N GLY A 17 -15.21 -3.09 -11.76
CA GLY A 17 -13.82 -3.49 -12.02
C GLY A 17 -12.88 -3.40 -10.81
N LEU A 18 -13.39 -3.66 -9.60
CA LEU A 18 -12.59 -3.62 -8.36
C LEU A 18 -11.51 -4.72 -8.29
N MET A 19 -11.72 -5.83 -9.01
CA MET A 19 -10.79 -6.95 -9.00
C MET A 19 -9.61 -6.66 -9.92
N PRO A 20 -8.36 -6.84 -9.43
CA PRO A 20 -7.17 -6.71 -10.27
C PRO A 20 -7.22 -7.66 -11.47
N THR A 21 -6.71 -7.22 -12.61
CA THR A 21 -6.54 -8.07 -13.79
C THR A 21 -5.36 -9.02 -13.60
N GLY A 22 -5.24 -10.05 -14.45
CA GLY A 22 -4.08 -10.96 -14.43
C GLY A 22 -2.74 -10.25 -14.65
N GLU A 23 -2.73 -9.16 -15.42
CA GLU A 23 -1.54 -8.32 -15.59
C GLU A 23 -1.21 -7.56 -14.30
N ASP A 24 -2.23 -7.03 -13.62
CA ASP A 24 -2.06 -6.33 -12.35
C ASP A 24 -1.45 -7.26 -11.30
N PHE A 25 -1.95 -8.50 -11.18
CA PHE A 25 -1.36 -9.50 -10.29
C PHE A 25 0.12 -9.75 -10.58
N ARG A 26 0.51 -9.84 -11.87
CA ARG A 26 1.92 -10.00 -12.25
C ARG A 26 2.76 -8.78 -11.86
N ARG A 27 2.21 -7.58 -12.01
CA ARG A 27 2.86 -6.33 -11.57
C ARG A 27 2.98 -6.24 -10.05
N MET A 28 2.02 -6.78 -9.31
CA MET A 28 2.00 -6.79 -7.84
C MET A 28 2.99 -7.77 -7.22
N ALA A 29 3.25 -8.92 -7.86
CA ALA A 29 4.02 -10.02 -7.25
C ALA A 29 5.41 -9.58 -6.73
N ALA A 30 6.18 -8.85 -7.52
CA ALA A 30 7.52 -8.42 -7.12
C ALA A 30 7.52 -7.32 -6.03
N PRO A 31 6.68 -6.27 -6.13
CA PRO A 31 6.46 -5.33 -5.03
C PRO A 31 6.00 -5.99 -3.74
N ILE A 32 5.06 -6.94 -3.79
CA ILE A 32 4.59 -7.68 -2.60
C ILE A 32 5.77 -8.36 -1.92
N MET A 33 6.56 -9.14 -2.67
CA MET A 33 7.72 -9.85 -2.11
C MET A 33 8.73 -8.90 -1.47
N ARG A 34 9.11 -7.81 -2.16
CA ARG A 34 10.04 -6.82 -1.63
C ARG A 34 9.47 -6.12 -0.39
N GLY A 35 8.20 -5.71 -0.46
CA GLY A 35 7.47 -5.09 0.64
C GLY A 35 7.44 -5.97 1.86
N THR A 36 7.07 -7.25 1.73
CA THR A 36 7.07 -8.22 2.82
C THR A 36 8.44 -8.39 3.46
N ILE A 37 9.52 -8.47 2.66
CA ILE A 37 10.89 -8.58 3.18
C ILE A 37 11.27 -7.32 3.97
N ILE A 38 11.04 -6.13 3.39
CA ILE A 38 11.32 -4.84 4.04
C ILE A 38 10.51 -4.70 5.33
N GLY A 39 9.22 -5.02 5.28
CA GLY A 39 8.31 -4.99 6.42
C GLY A 39 8.73 -5.92 7.52
N SER A 40 9.05 -7.17 7.20
CA SER A 40 9.51 -8.15 8.19
C SER A 40 10.82 -7.72 8.85
N ALA A 41 11.79 -7.27 8.07
CA ALA A 41 13.09 -6.85 8.59
C ALA A 41 12.97 -5.63 9.51
N LEU A 42 12.14 -4.66 9.15
CA LEU A 42 11.93 -3.46 9.96
C LEU A 42 10.97 -3.69 11.13
N GLY A 43 10.02 -4.62 11.01
CA GLY A 43 9.06 -4.94 12.08
C GLY A 43 9.69 -5.72 13.24
N ILE A 44 10.74 -6.52 13.00
CA ILE A 44 11.51 -7.15 14.09
C ILE A 44 12.22 -6.10 14.97
N LEU A 45 12.46 -4.88 14.45
CA LEU A 45 13.14 -3.84 15.23
C LEU A 45 12.19 -3.28 16.30
N PRO A 46 12.60 -3.24 17.59
CA PRO A 46 11.78 -2.65 18.63
C PRO A 46 11.56 -1.15 18.38
N GLY A 47 10.33 -0.67 18.64
CA GLY A 47 9.95 0.72 18.43
C GLY A 47 9.16 0.95 17.13
N GLY A 48 9.40 2.07 16.45
CA GLY A 48 8.60 2.54 15.31
C GLY A 48 8.91 1.89 13.94
N GLY A 49 9.62 0.76 13.91
CA GLY A 49 10.09 0.14 12.67
C GLY A 49 8.98 -0.25 11.69
N ALA A 50 7.83 -0.72 12.20
CA ALA A 50 6.67 -1.06 11.38
C ALA A 50 6.06 0.15 10.65
N ILE A 51 6.06 1.34 11.26
CA ILE A 51 5.55 2.57 10.61
C ILE A 51 6.49 2.97 9.47
N LEU A 52 7.79 2.90 9.70
CA LEU A 52 8.80 3.25 8.69
C LEU A 52 8.82 2.26 7.52
N ALA A 53 8.35 1.02 7.72
CA ALA A 53 8.36 -0.01 6.69
C ALA A 53 7.58 0.35 5.43
N ALA A 54 6.38 0.91 5.56
CA ALA A 54 5.56 1.31 4.41
C ALA A 54 6.23 2.43 3.59
N PHE A 55 6.80 3.44 4.27
CA PHE A 55 7.52 4.55 3.63
C PHE A 55 8.83 4.11 2.98
N ALA A 56 9.57 3.21 3.65
CA ALA A 56 10.79 2.61 3.12
C ALA A 56 10.46 1.79 1.85
N SER A 57 9.43 0.94 1.93
CA SER A 57 8.97 0.18 0.77
C SER A 57 8.53 1.09 -0.37
N TYR A 58 7.78 2.17 -0.12
CA TYR A 58 7.36 3.11 -1.16
C TYR A 58 8.56 3.74 -1.88
N THR A 59 9.56 4.15 -1.09
CA THR A 59 10.80 4.74 -1.62
C THR A 59 11.58 3.75 -2.46
N VAL A 60 11.69 2.50 -2.00
CA VAL A 60 12.33 1.41 -2.75
C VAL A 60 11.58 1.15 -4.04
N GLU A 61 10.27 0.96 -3.99
CA GLU A 61 9.43 0.69 -5.17
C GLU A 61 9.54 1.81 -6.20
N LYS A 62 9.51 3.08 -5.77
CA LYS A 62 9.70 4.23 -6.67
C LYS A 62 11.07 4.22 -7.33
N ARG A 63 12.12 3.82 -6.59
CA ARG A 63 13.51 3.79 -7.10
C ARG A 63 13.75 2.63 -8.06
N VAL A 64 13.16 1.46 -7.83
CA VAL A 64 13.34 0.28 -8.70
C VAL A 64 12.38 0.25 -9.87
N SER A 65 11.29 1.01 -9.81
CA SER A 65 10.28 1.01 -10.87
C SER A 65 10.86 1.53 -12.18
N LYS A 66 10.49 0.85 -13.27
CA LYS A 66 10.71 1.32 -14.65
C LYS A 66 9.81 2.50 -15.01
N LYS A 67 8.79 2.77 -14.21
CA LYS A 67 7.75 3.80 -14.43
C LYS A 67 7.59 4.70 -13.20
N PRO A 68 8.64 5.39 -12.73
CA PRO A 68 8.58 6.19 -11.50
C PRO A 68 7.59 7.36 -11.58
N GLY A 69 7.22 7.81 -12.79
CA GLY A 69 6.24 8.89 -13.01
C GLY A 69 4.78 8.52 -12.73
N GLU A 70 4.46 7.23 -12.58
CA GLU A 70 3.12 6.74 -12.20
C GLU A 70 2.89 6.82 -10.68
N PHE A 71 3.95 6.98 -9.87
CA PHE A 71 3.84 7.05 -8.41
C PHE A 71 3.12 8.34 -8.00
N GLY A 72 2.13 8.20 -7.11
CA GLY A 72 1.20 9.28 -6.75
C GLY A 72 0.07 9.49 -7.77
N LYS A 73 0.04 8.74 -8.87
CA LYS A 73 -0.98 8.79 -9.93
C LYS A 73 -1.67 7.43 -10.15
N GLY A 74 -1.54 6.50 -9.20
CA GLY A 74 -2.13 5.16 -9.29
C GLY A 74 -1.18 4.04 -9.71
N ALA A 75 0.14 4.20 -9.58
CA ALA A 75 1.07 3.08 -9.73
C ALA A 75 0.71 1.93 -8.77
N ILE A 76 0.48 0.74 -9.32
CA ILE A 76 0.14 -0.48 -8.57
C ILE A 76 1.27 -0.85 -7.62
N GLU A 77 2.51 -0.73 -8.08
CA GLU A 77 3.72 -1.00 -7.30
C GLU A 77 3.84 -0.07 -6.09
N GLY A 78 3.35 1.18 -6.24
CA GLY A 78 3.30 2.19 -5.18
C GLY A 78 2.26 1.94 -4.10
N VAL A 79 1.40 0.91 -4.25
CA VAL A 79 0.43 0.47 -3.23
C VAL A 79 0.78 -0.94 -2.76
N ALA A 80 0.98 -1.88 -3.69
CA ALA A 80 1.19 -3.29 -3.36
C ALA A 80 2.40 -3.54 -2.45
N GLY A 81 3.53 -2.87 -2.70
CA GLY A 81 4.72 -2.99 -1.85
C GLY A 81 4.51 -2.41 -0.44
N PRO A 82 4.13 -1.13 -0.32
CA PRO A 82 3.87 -0.49 0.98
C PRO A 82 2.83 -1.21 1.85
N GLU A 83 1.71 -1.66 1.27
CA GLU A 83 0.69 -2.41 2.00
C GLU A 83 1.21 -3.77 2.48
N SER A 84 2.00 -4.46 1.65
CA SER A 84 2.64 -5.71 2.04
C SER A 84 3.68 -5.51 3.16
N ALA A 85 4.42 -4.39 3.10
CA ALA A 85 5.39 -4.03 4.14
C ALA A 85 4.70 -3.68 5.46
N ASN A 86 3.59 -2.95 5.42
CA ASN A 86 2.80 -2.65 6.60
C ASN A 86 2.27 -3.93 7.26
N ASN A 87 1.67 -4.82 6.47
CA ASN A 87 1.14 -6.08 7.00
C ASN A 87 2.25 -6.96 7.60
N ALA A 88 3.38 -7.12 6.89
CA ALA A 88 4.50 -7.92 7.39
C ALA A 88 5.16 -7.30 8.64
N GLY A 89 5.33 -5.97 8.64
CA GLY A 89 5.87 -5.22 9.78
C GLY A 89 4.99 -5.35 11.02
N ALA A 90 3.66 -5.24 10.86
CA ALA A 90 2.71 -5.41 11.95
C ALA A 90 2.80 -6.81 12.59
N GLN A 91 2.90 -7.87 11.77
CA GLN A 91 3.01 -9.24 12.28
C GLN A 91 4.35 -9.51 12.97
N THR A 92 5.45 -9.02 12.38
CA THR A 92 6.80 -9.27 12.93
C THR A 92 7.13 -8.41 14.15
N SER A 93 6.38 -7.33 14.39
CA SER A 93 6.49 -6.50 15.61
C SER A 93 6.23 -7.26 16.90
N PHE A 94 5.56 -8.41 16.83
CA PHE A 94 5.34 -9.27 17.99
C PHE A 94 6.52 -10.19 18.30
N ILE A 95 7.47 -10.40 17.36
CA ILE A 95 8.61 -11.31 17.57
C ILE A 95 9.46 -10.90 18.78
N PRO A 96 9.79 -9.61 19.00
CA PRO A 96 10.54 -9.20 20.20
C PRO A 96 9.73 -9.23 21.50
N MET A 97 8.41 -9.42 21.42
CA MET A 97 7.51 -9.51 22.57
C MET A 97 7.25 -10.97 23.02
N LEU A 98 7.62 -11.95 22.19
CA LEU A 98 7.56 -13.39 22.46
C LEU A 98 8.88 -13.88 23.06
#